data_AF-A0A960GE96-F1
#
_entry.id   AF-A0A960GE96-F1
#
_cell.length_a   1.000
_cell.length_b   1.000
_cell.length_c   1.000
_cell.angle_alpha   90.00
_cell.angle_beta   90.00
_cell.angle_gamma   90.00
#
_symmetry.space_group_name_H-M   'P 1'
#
loop_
_entity.id
_entity.type
_entity.pdbx_description
1 polymer ?
#
loop_
_entity_poly.entity_id
_entity_poly.type
_entity_poly.pdbx_seq_one_letter_code
_entity_poly.pdbx_strand_id
1 'polypeptide(L)'
;MTDTLTSLSDIGVSIWLDDLDRGRLAGGGLADLIADSHVVGVTTNPSIFDHSITTGSAAYAEQIRDLAVRGVDVGEAVRALTAYDVRWACDLFTPTFEATSGSDGRVSIEVDPRLASDTAATIAEAKALWWLVDRPNLLVKIPATEEGLPAI
;
A
#
# COMPACT_ATOMS: atom_id res chain seq x y z
N MET A 1 -14.09 29.41 1.73
CA MET A 1 -12.71 28.99 2.03
C MET A 1 -12.20 28.31 0.77
N THR A 2 -11.05 28.72 0.26
CA THR A 2 -10.40 28.01 -0.86
C THR A 2 -9.89 26.68 -0.33
N ASP A 3 -10.41 25.58 -0.89
CA ASP A 3 -9.87 24.26 -0.65
C ASP A 3 -8.47 24.20 -1.28
N THR A 4 -7.45 24.05 -0.42
CA THR A 4 -6.04 24.04 -0.82
C THR A 4 -5.72 22.78 -1.64
N LEU A 5 -6.38 21.66 -1.34
CA LEU A 5 -6.20 20.40 -2.07
C LEU A 5 -6.79 20.49 -3.48
N THR A 6 -7.97 21.12 -3.62
CA THR A 6 -8.49 21.46 -4.95
C THR A 6 -7.52 22.35 -5.72
N SER A 7 -6.99 23.39 -5.08
CA SER A 7 -6.07 24.33 -5.74
C SER A 7 -4.78 23.66 -6.24
N LEU A 8 -4.25 22.68 -5.50
CA LEU A 8 -3.10 21.86 -5.94
C LEU A 8 -3.46 20.92 -7.08
N SER A 9 -4.62 20.27 -6.99
CA SER A 9 -5.12 19.37 -8.03
C SER A 9 -5.36 20.11 -9.36
N ASP A 10 -5.93 21.31 -9.30
CA ASP A 10 -6.22 22.17 -10.46
C ASP A 10 -4.95 22.60 -11.21
N ILE A 11 -3.80 22.69 -10.53
CA ILE A 11 -2.50 22.98 -11.15
C ILE A 11 -1.74 21.71 -11.56
N GLY A 12 -2.36 20.52 -11.46
CA GLY A 12 -1.81 19.25 -11.90
C GLY A 12 -0.93 18.52 -10.88
N VAL A 13 -1.03 18.85 -9.59
CA VAL A 13 -0.33 18.10 -8.52
C VAL A 13 -1.21 16.97 -8.00
N SER A 14 -0.74 15.73 -8.16
CA SER A 14 -1.38 14.55 -7.58
C SER A 14 -1.20 14.49 -6.08
N ILE A 15 -2.29 14.38 -5.33
CA ILE A 15 -2.28 14.29 -3.87
C ILE A 15 -2.35 12.83 -3.45
N TRP A 16 -1.33 12.38 -2.74
CA TRP A 16 -1.26 11.00 -2.23
C TRP A 16 -1.31 11.01 -0.71
N LEU A 17 -1.99 10.01 -0.14
CA LEU A 17 -2.03 9.79 1.30
C LEU A 17 -0.86 8.90 1.72
N ASP A 18 -0.04 9.39 2.65
CA ASP A 18 1.07 8.63 3.24
C ASP A 18 0.67 7.91 4.54
N ASP A 19 -0.35 7.08 4.42
CA ASP A 19 -0.93 6.26 5.48
C ASP A 19 -1.81 5.17 4.87
N LEU A 20 -1.89 4.01 5.52
CA LEU A 20 -2.90 3.00 5.22
C LEU A 20 -3.21 2.22 6.48
N ASP A 21 -4.49 2.27 6.87
CA ASP A 21 -5.01 1.58 8.03
C ASP A 21 -6.24 0.75 7.68
N ARG A 22 -6.31 -0.49 8.18
CA ARG A 22 -7.44 -1.39 7.92
C ARG A 22 -8.76 -0.87 8.49
N GLY A 23 -8.73 -0.18 9.62
CA GLY A 23 -9.90 0.50 10.17
C GLY A 23 -10.40 1.60 9.24
N ARG A 24 -9.49 2.42 8.66
CA ARG A 24 -9.84 3.42 7.64
C ARG A 24 -10.44 2.80 6.39
N LEU A 25 -9.92 1.66 5.92
CA LEU A 25 -10.49 0.90 4.80
C LEU A 25 -11.90 0.41 5.11
N ALA A 26 -12.07 -0.31 6.22
CA ALA A 26 -13.35 -0.90 6.61
C ALA A 26 -14.42 0.15 6.95
N GLY A 27 -14.01 1.28 7.50
CA GLY A 27 -14.90 2.38 7.87
C GLY A 27 -15.28 3.31 6.72
N GLY A 28 -14.78 3.08 5.50
CA GLY A 28 -15.05 3.95 4.34
C GLY A 28 -14.19 5.22 4.27
N GLY A 29 -13.35 5.49 5.27
CA GLY A 29 -12.58 6.73 5.34
C GLY A 29 -11.58 6.93 4.19
N LEU A 30 -11.09 5.86 3.56
CA LEU A 30 -10.27 6.01 2.35
C LEU A 30 -11.14 6.41 1.13
N ALA A 31 -12.35 5.86 1.02
CA ALA A 31 -13.28 6.23 -0.03
C ALA A 31 -13.70 7.71 0.10
N ASP A 32 -13.93 8.18 1.33
CA ASP A 32 -14.24 9.59 1.61
C ASP A 32 -13.07 10.51 1.18
N LEU A 33 -11.82 10.13 1.48
CA LEU A 33 -10.65 10.91 1.05
C LEU A 33 -10.50 10.98 -0.48
N ILE A 34 -10.84 9.90 -1.18
CA ILE A 34 -10.85 9.86 -2.65
C ILE A 34 -11.94 10.81 -3.19
N ALA A 35 -13.15 10.75 -2.63
CA ALA A 35 -14.30 11.51 -3.12
C ALA A 35 -14.21 13.00 -2.77
N ASP A 36 -13.81 13.31 -1.54
CA ASP A 36 -14.01 14.63 -0.94
C ASP A 36 -12.70 15.39 -0.68
N SER A 37 -11.53 14.74 -0.82
CA SER A 37 -10.23 15.36 -0.49
C SER A 37 -9.19 15.24 -1.61
N HIS A 38 -9.62 14.94 -2.83
CA HIS A 38 -8.75 14.86 -4.02
C HIS A 38 -7.58 13.86 -3.87
N VAL A 39 -7.68 12.87 -2.98
CA VAL A 39 -6.64 11.85 -2.83
C VAL A 39 -6.71 10.90 -4.01
N VAL A 40 -5.60 10.77 -4.73
CA VAL A 40 -5.49 9.97 -5.97
C VAL A 40 -4.45 8.87 -5.89
N GLY A 41 -3.86 8.63 -4.72
CA GLY A 41 -2.96 7.50 -4.49
C GLY A 41 -2.63 7.32 -3.02
N VAL A 42 -2.00 6.19 -2.69
CA VAL A 42 -1.59 5.85 -1.32
C VAL A 42 -0.16 5.32 -1.28
N THR A 43 0.56 5.71 -0.25
CA THR A 43 1.85 5.16 0.10
C THR A 43 1.84 4.44 1.44
N THR A 44 2.42 3.23 1.47
CA THR A 44 2.71 2.52 2.72
C THR A 44 4.22 2.35 2.90
N ASN A 45 4.63 2.05 4.13
CA ASN A 45 5.98 1.65 4.49
C ASN A 45 5.89 0.75 5.75
N PRO A 46 6.97 0.07 6.16
CA PRO A 46 6.93 -0.83 7.31
C PRO A 46 6.44 -0.16 8.61
N SER A 47 6.79 1.11 8.85
CA SER A 47 6.37 1.85 10.05
C SER A 47 4.86 2.14 10.06
N ILE A 48 4.26 2.43 8.90
CA ILE A 48 2.80 2.60 8.75
C ILE A 48 2.09 1.30 9.14
N PHE A 49 2.56 0.16 8.63
CA PHE A 49 1.94 -1.14 8.95
C PHE A 49 2.18 -1.58 10.38
N ASP A 50 3.36 -1.35 10.94
CA ASP A 50 3.63 -1.58 12.37
C ASP A 50 2.62 -0.82 13.23
N HIS A 51 2.46 0.48 12.97
CA HIS A 51 1.48 1.30 13.68
C HIS A 51 0.04 0.81 13.48
N SER A 52 -0.39 0.54 12.25
CA SER A 52 -1.75 0.10 11.98
C SER A 52 -2.06 -1.27 12.62
N ILE A 53 -1.16 -2.24 12.54
CA ILE A 53 -1.36 -3.58 13.11
C ILE A 53 -1.37 -3.52 14.64
N THR A 54 -0.47 -2.74 15.25
CA THR A 54 -0.36 -2.66 16.72
C THR A 54 -1.50 -1.87 17.36
N THR A 55 -1.94 -0.77 16.74
CA THR A 55 -3.01 0.08 17.28
C THR A 55 -4.40 -0.38 16.85
N GLY A 56 -4.54 -0.93 15.64
CA GLY A 56 -5.77 -1.41 15.04
C GLY A 56 -6.09 -2.88 15.33
N SER A 57 -5.54 -3.47 16.40
CA SER A 57 -5.56 -4.91 16.70
C SER A 57 -6.90 -5.63 16.46
N ALA A 58 -8.03 -4.98 16.76
CA ALA A 58 -9.35 -5.53 16.52
C ALA A 58 -9.66 -5.80 15.03
N ALA A 59 -9.23 -4.90 14.12
CA ALA A 59 -9.42 -5.04 12.68
C ALA A 59 -8.56 -6.15 12.06
N TYR A 60 -7.43 -6.47 12.69
CA TYR A 60 -6.50 -7.51 12.23
C TYR A 60 -6.72 -8.88 12.90
N ALA A 61 -7.47 -8.93 14.01
CA ALA A 61 -7.56 -10.09 14.89
C ALA A 61 -8.03 -11.38 14.20
N GLU A 62 -8.96 -11.28 13.26
CA GLU A 62 -9.47 -12.45 12.53
C GLU A 62 -8.41 -13.06 11.61
N GLN A 63 -7.81 -12.25 10.72
CA GLN A 63 -6.77 -12.73 9.81
C GLN A 63 -5.54 -13.24 10.57
N ILE A 64 -5.14 -12.57 11.67
CA ILE A 64 -4.04 -13.03 12.53
C ILE A 64 -4.37 -14.42 13.12
N ARG A 65 -5.60 -14.62 13.61
CA ARG A 65 -6.03 -15.91 14.17
C ARG A 65 -5.97 -17.02 13.12
N ASP A 66 -6.45 -16.75 11.90
CA ASP A 66 -6.46 -17.74 10.82
C ASP A 66 -5.04 -18.11 10.37
N LEU A 67 -4.15 -17.13 10.28
CA LEU A 67 -2.73 -17.35 9.98
C LEU A 67 -2.04 -18.16 11.09
N ALA A 68 -2.36 -17.88 12.35
CA ALA A 68 -1.83 -18.62 13.50
C ALA A 68 -2.31 -20.09 13.51
N VAL A 69 -3.59 -20.35 13.25
CA VAL A 69 -4.15 -21.71 13.14
C VAL A 69 -3.47 -22.51 12.03
N ARG A 70 -3.10 -21.84 10.93
CA ARG A 70 -2.39 -22.43 9.80
C ARG A 70 -0.89 -22.62 10.04
N GLY A 71 -0.34 -22.10 11.15
CA GLY A 71 1.09 -22.17 11.47
C GLY A 71 1.97 -21.36 10.52
N VAL A 72 1.45 -20.27 9.95
CA VAL A 72 2.21 -19.37 9.06
C VAL A 72 3.29 -18.64 9.86
N ASP A 73 4.49 -18.49 9.30
CA ASP A 73 5.56 -17.76 9.98
C ASP A 73 5.27 -16.25 10.06
N VAL A 74 5.94 -15.55 10.96
CA VAL A 74 5.67 -14.13 11.22
C VAL A 74 5.91 -13.26 9.98
N GLY A 75 6.95 -13.54 9.19
CA GLY A 75 7.27 -12.77 7.99
C GLY A 75 6.21 -12.96 6.91
N GLU A 76 5.82 -14.21 6.65
CA GLU A 76 4.71 -14.52 5.74
C GLU A 76 3.37 -13.97 6.23
N ALA A 77 3.11 -13.98 7.54
CA ALA A 77 1.91 -13.41 8.13
C ALA A 77 1.84 -11.90 7.91
N VAL A 78 2.93 -11.17 8.17
CA VAL A 78 3.02 -9.73 7.88
C VAL A 78 2.80 -9.47 6.40
N ARG A 79 3.48 -10.22 5.50
CA ARG A 79 3.29 -10.08 4.05
C ARG A 79 1.84 -10.29 3.62
N ALA A 80 1.17 -11.29 4.20
CA ALA A 80 -0.24 -11.58 3.92
C ALA A 80 -1.20 -10.50 4.44
N LEU A 81 -0.92 -9.92 5.60
CA LEU A 81 -1.72 -8.82 6.17
C LEU A 81 -1.58 -7.56 5.31
N THR A 82 -0.35 -7.14 5.03
CA THR A 82 -0.08 -5.89 4.29
C THR A 82 -0.52 -5.96 2.85
N ALA A 83 -0.28 -7.09 2.16
CA ALA A 83 -0.74 -7.26 0.78
C ALA A 83 -2.26 -7.34 0.67
N TYR A 84 -2.97 -7.83 1.70
CA TYR A 84 -4.43 -7.79 1.74
C TYR A 84 -4.95 -6.35 1.76
N ASP A 85 -4.40 -5.51 2.64
CA ASP A 85 -4.82 -4.11 2.75
C ASP A 85 -4.45 -3.29 1.52
N VAL A 86 -3.26 -3.50 0.97
CA VAL A 86 -2.84 -2.87 -0.30
C VAL A 86 -3.74 -3.30 -1.46
N ARG A 87 -4.12 -4.59 -1.53
CA ARG A 87 -5.06 -5.06 -2.57
C ARG A 87 -6.41 -4.38 -2.46
N TRP A 88 -6.94 -4.24 -1.24
CA TRP A 88 -8.20 -3.54 -1.00
C TRP A 88 -8.10 -2.06 -1.39
N ALA A 89 -7.02 -1.38 -1.01
CA ALA A 89 -6.78 -0.01 -1.45
C ALA A 89 -6.69 0.09 -2.99
N CYS A 90 -5.99 -0.83 -3.65
CA CYS A 90 -5.92 -0.89 -5.11
C CYS A 90 -7.32 -1.00 -5.73
N ASP A 91 -8.20 -1.84 -5.16
CA ASP A 91 -9.58 -1.98 -5.62
C ASP A 91 -10.34 -0.65 -5.54
N LEU A 92 -10.21 0.09 -4.44
CA LEU A 92 -10.84 1.41 -4.26
C LEU A 92 -10.33 2.45 -5.26
N PHE A 93 -9.06 2.39 -5.64
CA PHE A 93 -8.45 3.32 -6.59
C PHE A 93 -8.61 2.93 -8.07
N THR A 94 -9.25 1.78 -8.38
CA THR A 94 -9.43 1.32 -9.77
C THR A 94 -10.10 2.38 -10.67
N PRO A 95 -11.17 3.08 -10.25
CA PRO A 95 -11.78 4.12 -11.07
C PRO A 95 -10.82 5.28 -11.41
N THR A 96 -10.02 5.71 -10.43
CA THR A 96 -9.01 6.78 -10.63
C THR A 96 -7.90 6.31 -11.57
N PHE A 97 -7.45 5.07 -11.40
CA PHE A 97 -6.43 4.47 -12.25
C PHE A 97 -6.88 4.40 -13.71
N GLU A 98 -8.12 3.95 -13.96
CA GLU A 98 -8.69 3.90 -15.31
C GLU A 98 -8.91 5.29 -15.91
N ALA A 99 -9.50 6.22 -15.15
CA ALA A 99 -9.81 7.57 -15.61
C ALA A 99 -8.56 8.38 -16.00
N THR A 100 -7.43 8.09 -15.34
CA THR A 100 -6.16 8.79 -15.56
C THR A 100 -5.20 8.03 -16.48
N SER A 101 -5.66 6.94 -17.12
CA SER A 101 -4.81 6.06 -17.93
C SER A 101 -3.56 5.57 -17.19
N GLY A 102 -3.71 5.38 -15.88
CA GLY A 102 -2.70 4.86 -14.97
C GLY A 102 -1.65 5.86 -14.48
N SER A 103 -1.80 7.17 -14.71
CA SER A 103 -0.92 8.16 -14.04
C SER A 103 -1.17 8.22 -12.54
N ASP A 104 -2.44 8.12 -12.13
CA ASP A 104 -2.86 8.10 -10.73
C ASP A 104 -3.61 6.81 -10.38
N GLY A 105 -4.29 6.78 -9.24
CA GLY A 105 -4.96 5.60 -8.69
C GLY A 105 -3.96 4.53 -8.22
N ARG A 106 -2.74 4.94 -7.88
CA ARG A 106 -1.65 4.03 -7.51
C ARG A 106 -1.61 3.79 -6.01
N VAL A 107 -1.31 2.55 -5.63
CA VAL A 107 -1.06 2.18 -4.24
C VAL A 107 0.29 1.51 -4.17
N SER A 108 1.11 1.87 -3.19
CA SER A 108 2.44 1.30 -3.04
C SER A 108 2.60 0.43 -1.81
N ILE A 109 3.41 -0.62 -1.96
CA ILE A 109 3.90 -1.49 -0.88
C ILE A 109 5.42 -1.56 -0.94
N GLU A 110 6.09 -1.60 0.20
CA GLU A 110 7.57 -1.66 0.26
C GLU A 110 8.07 -3.09 0.46
N VAL A 111 9.18 -3.42 -0.20
CA VAL A 111 9.95 -4.64 0.10
C VAL A 111 10.49 -4.57 1.53
N ASP A 112 10.91 -5.72 2.08
CA ASP A 112 11.57 -5.75 3.37
C ASP A 112 12.89 -4.93 3.33
N PRO A 113 13.04 -3.87 4.16
CA PRO A 113 14.24 -3.03 4.15
C PRO A 113 15.53 -3.79 4.45
N ARG A 114 15.45 -4.95 5.12
CA ARG A 114 16.60 -5.81 5.40
C ARG A 114 17.20 -6.44 4.13
N LEU A 115 16.46 -6.45 3.02
CA LEU A 115 16.90 -6.94 1.72
C LEU A 115 17.55 -5.85 0.86
N ALA A 116 17.60 -4.59 1.32
CA ALA A 116 18.06 -3.45 0.51
C ALA A 116 19.50 -3.56 0.00
N SER A 117 20.34 -4.41 0.61
CA SER A 117 21.70 -4.71 0.16
C SER A 117 21.84 -6.05 -0.59
N ASP A 118 20.72 -6.69 -0.95
CA ASP A 118 20.67 -7.94 -1.71
C ASP A 118 19.72 -7.79 -2.91
N THR A 119 20.31 -7.58 -4.09
CA THR A 119 19.59 -7.42 -5.36
C THR A 119 18.68 -8.61 -5.67
N ALA A 120 19.20 -9.84 -5.51
CA ALA A 120 18.46 -11.04 -5.92
C ALA A 120 17.26 -11.28 -5.00
N ALA A 121 17.46 -11.10 -3.68
CA ALA A 121 16.38 -11.20 -2.70
C ALA A 121 15.34 -10.09 -2.90
N THR A 122 15.76 -8.86 -3.20
CA THR A 122 14.85 -7.73 -3.49
C THR A 122 13.97 -8.00 -4.71
N ILE A 123 14.53 -8.51 -5.81
CA ILE A 123 13.77 -8.87 -7.01
C ILE A 123 12.76 -9.98 -6.71
N ALA A 124 13.17 -10.99 -5.93
CA ALA A 124 12.29 -12.10 -5.56
C ALA A 124 11.12 -11.61 -4.70
N GLU A 125 11.38 -10.77 -3.70
CA GLU A 125 10.36 -10.19 -2.84
C GLU A 125 9.40 -9.29 -3.63
N ALA A 126 9.93 -8.45 -4.53
CA ALA A 126 9.10 -7.58 -5.36
C ALA A 126 8.13 -8.37 -6.25
N LYS A 127 8.59 -9.48 -6.84
CA LYS A 127 7.72 -10.39 -7.61
C LYS A 127 6.68 -11.08 -6.73
N ALA A 128 7.08 -11.51 -5.53
CA ALA A 128 6.16 -12.14 -4.58
C ALA A 128 5.05 -11.17 -4.15
N LEU A 129 5.38 -9.91 -3.86
CA LEU A 129 4.41 -8.86 -3.54
C LEU A 129 3.50 -8.55 -4.73
N TRP A 130 4.06 -8.44 -5.94
CA TRP A 130 3.27 -8.23 -7.15
C TRP A 130 2.22 -9.34 -7.37
N TRP A 131 2.64 -10.60 -7.28
CA TRP A 131 1.71 -11.74 -7.39
C TRP A 131 0.72 -11.81 -6.24
N LEU A 132 1.15 -11.47 -5.03
CA LEU A 132 0.27 -11.51 -3.88
C LEU A 132 -0.75 -10.38 -3.91
N VAL A 133 -0.44 -9.18 -4.40
CA VAL A 133 -1.45 -8.11 -4.51
C VAL A 133 -2.33 -8.30 -5.74
N ASP A 134 -1.76 -8.72 -6.87
CA ASP A 134 -2.49 -9.03 -8.12
C ASP A 134 -3.42 -7.90 -8.59
N ARG A 135 -2.88 -6.67 -8.66
CA ARG A 135 -3.58 -5.48 -9.17
C ARG A 135 -2.67 -4.63 -10.05
N PRO A 136 -3.17 -4.13 -11.20
CA PRO A 136 -2.34 -3.42 -12.17
C PRO A 136 -1.89 -2.03 -11.70
N ASN A 137 -2.56 -1.47 -10.70
CA ASN A 137 -2.26 -0.18 -10.10
C ASN A 137 -1.35 -0.25 -8.86
N LEU A 138 -0.82 -1.43 -8.54
CA LEU A 138 0.22 -1.59 -7.53
C LEU A 138 1.53 -0.93 -7.98
N LEU A 139 2.26 -0.36 -7.03
CA LEU A 139 3.68 -0.04 -7.14
C LEU A 139 4.45 -0.78 -6.03
N VAL A 140 5.53 -1.48 -6.38
CA VAL A 140 6.44 -2.03 -5.37
C VAL A 140 7.56 -1.02 -5.14
N LYS A 141 7.69 -0.53 -3.92
CA LYS A 141 8.75 0.37 -3.49
C LYS A 141 10.01 -0.43 -3.20
N ILE A 142 11.09 -0.04 -3.88
CA ILE A 142 12.42 -0.60 -3.71
C ILE A 142 13.34 0.56 -3.26
N PRO A 143 14.08 0.42 -2.16
CA PRO A 143 15.05 1.42 -1.73
C PRO A 143 16.09 1.70 -2.83
N ALA A 144 16.40 2.98 -3.05
CA ALA A 144 17.37 3.42 -4.07
C ALA A 144 18.83 3.29 -3.59
N THR A 145 19.22 2.10 -3.12
CA THR A 145 20.60 1.71 -2.83
C THR A 145 21.32 1.30 -4.12
N GLU A 146 22.65 1.22 -4.11
CA GLU A 146 23.41 0.73 -5.27
C GLU A 146 22.96 -0.70 -5.66
N GLU A 147 22.68 -1.54 -4.66
CA GLU A 147 22.20 -2.91 -4.82
C GLU A 147 20.70 -2.99 -5.17
N GLY A 148 19.91 -1.97 -4.85
CA GLY A 148 18.49 -1.88 -5.18
C GLY A 148 18.23 -1.43 -6.61
N LEU A 149 19.12 -0.62 -7.19
CA LEU A 149 18.97 -0.10 -8.56
C LEU A 149 18.74 -1.18 -9.64
N PRO A 150 19.43 -2.34 -9.64
CA PRO A 150 19.17 -3.38 -10.63
C PRO A 150 17.83 -4.12 -10.44
N ALA A 151 17.13 -3.90 -9.32
CA ALA A 151 15.83 -4.47 -9.02
C ALA A 151 14.65 -3.58 -9.48
N ILE A 152 14.92 -2.31 -9.82
CA ILE A 152 13.95 -1.33 -10.37
C ILE A 152 13.81 -1.54 -11.89
#